data_AF-A0A1I7UW55-F1
#
_entry.id   AF-A0A1I7UW55-F1
#
_cell.length_a   1.000
_cell.length_b   1.000
_cell.length_c   1.000
_cell.angle_alpha   90.00
_cell.angle_beta   90.00
_cell.angle_gamma   90.00
#
_symmetry.space_group_name_H-M   'P 1'
#
loop_
_entity.id
_entity.type
_entity.pdbx_description
1 polymer ?
#
loop_
_entity_poly.entity_id
_entity_poly.type
_entity_poly.pdbx_seq_one_letter_code
_entity_poly.pdbx_strand_id
1 'polypeptide(L)'
;MKSLILFIFCLIFAINCAPGAENCTKEDLKECIPLEKKLESYASKYKGYRMPEISYNSSIIVCKDIKKCYSDLKCKNAKELKEDVDIKCSKFEYLTAAIHVCSARFYRAVYSKKYECTSKFNFITQDLSAKRSAYQNGKSCFLEVVKQECNPESIEFLNDNEKYGRFVDILTVKPDDKCRGFHHELAALECRPIVSSIEKSIDDLKKNDPKLVASISRCDEALTCVKNACNYPLPYQVDRKCLMLKLATTSLGECESKVHAKWPTVSKYPCLNGTWPMEKKVFCLNKTVAGCFEKSNQSERHGGYIKGESCFLDFVRSDCNQNLFEYFSKNYKQFAETMSIKPKNGICLDPHFQLNGLRCKGFADELNSKKEFIFDNEIFRNDSRFIYVSNLCRELQNCMNESCTYGETATEKIGRECDILELTATSFGRCLSKIRKEKPNISEFECMNGTDFYSGKPSVSCDKFKSRRKCMKRIMRKNCGKEAIEDYRKCADTLSNYFNCN
;
A
#
# COMPACT_ATOMS: atom_id res chain seq x y z
N MET A 1 18.97 -50.95 55.40
CA MET A 1 18.26 -50.96 54.09
C MET A 1 17.06 -50.00 54.01
N LYS A 2 16.24 -49.79 55.06
CA LYS A 2 15.08 -48.86 55.00
C LYS A 2 15.44 -47.36 54.89
N SER A 3 16.64 -46.95 55.34
CA SER A 3 17.07 -45.53 55.25
C SER A 3 17.67 -45.12 53.90
N LEU A 4 18.11 -46.10 53.07
CA LEU A 4 18.70 -45.83 51.76
C LEU A 4 17.62 -45.67 50.66
N ILE A 5 16.48 -46.33 50.84
CA ILE A 5 15.34 -46.30 49.89
C ILE A 5 14.58 -44.97 50.01
N LEU A 6 14.49 -44.37 51.20
CA LEU A 6 13.86 -43.04 51.37
C LEU A 6 14.66 -41.91 50.69
N PHE A 7 15.99 -41.99 50.70
CA PHE A 7 16.85 -40.98 50.07
C PHE A 7 16.79 -41.04 48.53
N ILE A 8 16.67 -42.25 47.96
CA ILE A 8 16.52 -42.44 46.51
C ILE A 8 15.12 -42.00 46.04
N PHE A 9 14.06 -42.24 46.82
CA PHE A 9 12.72 -41.74 46.48
C PHE A 9 12.59 -40.21 46.58
N CYS A 10 13.29 -39.55 47.51
CA CYS A 10 13.35 -38.08 47.55
C CYS A 10 14.14 -37.48 46.37
N LEU A 11 15.19 -38.15 45.87
CA LEU A 11 15.92 -37.71 44.68
C LEU A 11 15.10 -37.90 43.39
N ILE A 12 14.29 -38.96 43.28
CA ILE A 12 13.44 -39.20 42.10
C ILE A 12 12.21 -38.26 42.08
N PHE A 13 11.66 -37.88 43.24
CA PHE A 13 10.58 -36.88 43.32
C PHE A 13 11.05 -35.43 43.15
N ALA A 14 12.31 -35.12 43.44
CA ALA A 14 12.89 -33.79 43.18
C ALA A 14 13.17 -33.54 41.68
N ILE A 15 13.34 -34.58 40.87
CA ILE A 15 13.64 -34.45 39.42
C ILE A 15 12.36 -34.25 38.59
N ASN A 16 11.18 -34.66 39.08
CA ASN A 16 9.92 -34.59 38.32
C ASN A 16 8.93 -33.50 38.78
N CYS A 17 9.33 -32.59 39.66
CA CYS A 17 8.50 -31.48 40.15
C CYS A 17 9.16 -30.09 39.97
N ALA A 18 10.03 -29.92 38.97
CA ALA A 18 10.32 -28.59 38.46
C ALA A 18 9.24 -28.23 37.42
N PRO A 19 8.42 -27.18 37.61
CA PRO A 19 7.60 -26.68 36.52
C PRO A 19 8.52 -26.41 35.33
N GLY A 20 8.26 -27.04 34.19
CA GLY A 20 9.03 -26.79 32.98
C GLY A 20 9.06 -25.28 32.74
N ALA A 21 10.25 -24.71 32.59
CA ALA A 21 10.42 -23.26 32.52
C ALA A 21 9.39 -22.65 31.56
N GLU A 22 8.64 -21.66 32.02
CA GLU A 22 7.69 -20.95 31.19
C GLU A 22 8.41 -20.07 30.14
N ASN A 23 7.69 -19.63 29.12
CA ASN A 23 8.22 -18.64 28.19
C ASN A 23 8.37 -17.29 28.91
N CYS A 24 9.33 -16.47 28.47
CA CYS A 24 9.57 -15.15 29.03
C CYS A 24 8.31 -14.27 28.98
N THR A 25 7.97 -13.67 30.11
CA THR A 25 6.94 -12.66 30.24
C THR A 25 7.46 -11.28 29.86
N LYS A 26 6.57 -10.28 29.74
CA LYS A 26 6.98 -8.88 29.51
C LYS A 26 7.84 -8.33 30.65
N GLU A 27 7.61 -8.79 31.87
CA GLU A 27 8.38 -8.36 33.05
C GLU A 27 9.80 -8.93 33.00
N ASP A 28 9.96 -10.18 32.58
CA ASP A 28 11.28 -10.79 32.38
C ASP A 28 12.09 -10.04 31.31
N LEU A 29 11.41 -9.52 30.29
CA LEU A 29 12.03 -8.83 29.16
C LEU A 29 12.20 -7.32 29.34
N LYS A 30 11.81 -6.75 30.49
CA LYS A 30 11.74 -5.29 30.68
C LYS A 30 13.07 -4.57 30.42
N GLU A 31 14.19 -5.22 30.70
CA GLU A 31 15.54 -4.67 30.50
C GLU A 31 16.05 -4.90 29.07
N CYS A 32 15.61 -5.97 28.39
CA CYS A 32 16.04 -6.29 27.04
C CYS A 32 15.25 -5.49 25.97
N ILE A 33 13.95 -5.25 26.19
CA ILE A 33 13.06 -4.55 25.23
C ILE A 33 13.58 -3.17 24.80
N PRO A 34 14.05 -2.28 25.70
CA PRO A 34 14.60 -0.99 25.29
C PRO A 34 15.82 -1.12 24.37
N LEU A 35 16.66 -2.14 24.61
CA LEU A 35 17.83 -2.42 23.78
C LEU A 35 17.40 -2.93 22.40
N GLU A 36 16.40 -3.83 22.33
CA GLU A 36 15.82 -4.27 21.05
C GLU A 36 15.26 -3.11 20.24
N LYS A 37 14.49 -2.21 20.86
CA LYS A 37 13.96 -1.01 20.19
C LYS A 37 15.09 -0.14 19.64
N LYS A 38 16.19 0.00 20.40
CA LYS A 38 17.38 0.73 19.95
C LYS A 38 18.01 0.04 18.74
N LEU A 39 18.13 -1.28 18.75
CA LEU A 39 18.62 -2.07 17.61
C LEU A 39 17.75 -1.87 16.35
N GLU A 40 16.42 -1.95 16.51
CA GLU A 40 15.45 -1.75 15.42
C GLU A 40 15.51 -0.33 14.84
N SER A 41 15.81 0.67 15.67
CA SER A 41 16.00 2.04 15.23
C SER A 41 17.18 2.18 14.26
N TYR A 42 18.29 1.47 14.51
CA TYR A 42 19.43 1.43 13.59
C TYR A 42 19.04 0.75 12.27
N ALA A 43 18.42 -0.42 12.36
CA ALA A 43 17.98 -1.17 11.17
C ALA A 43 17.01 -0.34 10.31
N SER A 44 16.10 0.40 10.94
CA SER A 44 15.12 1.25 10.25
C SER A 44 15.77 2.49 9.64
N LYS A 45 16.67 3.16 10.38
CA LYS A 45 17.36 4.37 9.94
C LYS A 45 18.21 4.12 8.69
N TYR A 46 18.86 2.97 8.60
CA TYR A 46 19.76 2.62 7.49
C TYR A 46 19.11 1.67 6.47
N LYS A 47 17.79 1.51 6.50
CA LYS A 47 17.07 0.73 5.49
C LYS A 47 17.27 1.38 4.11
N GLY A 48 18.02 0.70 3.24
CA GLY A 48 18.31 1.19 1.88
C GLY A 48 19.53 2.11 1.76
N TYR A 49 20.21 2.43 2.87
CA TYR A 49 21.36 3.34 2.90
C TYR A 49 22.60 2.66 3.51
N ARG A 50 23.79 3.16 3.19
CA ARG A 50 25.02 2.71 3.85
C ARG A 50 25.01 3.13 5.33
N MET A 51 25.43 2.22 6.19
CA MET A 51 25.59 2.48 7.62
C MET A 51 27.00 3.03 7.92
N PRO A 52 27.14 4.23 8.51
CA PRO A 52 28.44 4.75 8.93
C PRO A 52 29.09 3.89 10.00
N GLU A 53 30.43 3.83 10.02
CA GLU A 53 31.21 3.00 10.93
C GLU A 53 30.91 3.27 12.42
N ILE A 54 30.75 4.54 12.80
CA ILE A 54 30.37 4.92 14.18
C ILE A 54 29.03 4.29 14.58
N SER A 55 28.07 4.24 13.64
CA SER A 55 26.77 3.64 13.88
C SER A 55 26.87 2.11 13.94
N TYR A 56 27.72 1.51 13.09
CA TYR A 56 28.04 0.09 13.15
C TYR A 56 28.61 -0.30 14.51
N ASN A 57 29.67 0.36 14.96
CA ASN A 57 30.29 0.10 16.27
C ASN A 57 29.28 0.22 17.41
N SER A 58 28.43 1.24 17.37
CA SER A 58 27.34 1.41 18.35
C SER A 58 26.32 0.27 18.29
N SER A 59 25.95 -0.19 17.09
CA SER A 59 24.99 -1.29 16.92
C SER A 59 25.56 -2.62 17.41
N ILE A 60 26.86 -2.88 17.22
CA ILE A 60 27.53 -4.09 17.70
C ILE A 60 27.58 -4.13 19.23
N ILE A 61 27.75 -2.98 19.89
CA ILE A 61 27.64 -2.88 21.36
C ILE A 61 26.22 -3.28 21.78
N VAL A 62 25.20 -2.68 21.17
CA VAL A 62 23.79 -3.01 21.48
C VAL A 62 23.49 -4.50 21.22
N CYS A 63 24.00 -5.07 20.12
CA CYS A 63 23.90 -6.50 19.85
C CYS A 63 24.50 -7.36 20.97
N LYS A 64 25.67 -7.00 21.49
CA LYS A 64 26.31 -7.71 22.61
C LYS A 64 25.48 -7.59 23.88
N ASP A 65 24.98 -6.39 24.18
CA ASP A 65 24.19 -6.12 25.38
C ASP A 65 22.87 -6.91 25.40
N ILE A 66 22.15 -6.94 24.27
CA ILE A 66 20.91 -7.74 24.15
C ILE A 66 21.21 -9.23 24.32
N LYS A 67 22.26 -9.73 23.66
CA LYS A 67 22.62 -11.16 23.76
C LYS A 67 23.02 -11.56 25.18
N LYS A 68 23.69 -10.67 25.90
CA LYS A 68 23.96 -10.86 27.32
C LYS A 68 22.65 -10.88 28.11
N CYS A 69 21.79 -9.89 27.90
CA CYS A 69 20.47 -9.82 28.53
C CYS A 69 19.69 -11.13 28.39
N TYR A 70 19.57 -11.67 27.17
CA TYR A 70 18.90 -12.94 26.92
C TYR A 70 19.63 -14.17 27.47
N SER A 71 20.95 -14.13 27.61
CA SER A 71 21.69 -15.25 28.20
C SER A 71 21.45 -15.36 29.71
N ASP A 72 21.12 -14.25 30.36
CA ASP A 72 20.87 -14.19 31.80
C ASP A 72 19.42 -14.62 32.16
N LEU A 73 18.54 -14.77 31.15
CA LEU A 73 17.16 -15.20 31.33
C LEU A 73 17.05 -16.72 31.49
N LYS A 74 16.22 -17.15 32.44
CA LYS A 74 15.96 -18.58 32.74
C LYS A 74 14.74 -19.17 32.04
N CYS A 75 14.07 -18.39 31.20
CA CYS A 75 12.85 -18.81 30.51
C CYS A 75 13.16 -19.74 29.33
N LYS A 76 12.18 -20.57 28.93
CA LYS A 76 12.38 -21.61 27.89
C LYS A 76 12.76 -21.06 26.51
N ASN A 77 12.21 -19.92 26.11
CA ASN A 77 12.43 -19.31 24.79
C ASN A 77 13.59 -18.30 24.76
N ALA A 78 14.34 -18.13 25.85
CA ALA A 78 15.50 -17.21 25.90
C ALA A 78 16.54 -17.52 24.81
N LYS A 79 16.78 -18.82 24.56
CA LYS A 79 17.69 -19.27 23.50
C LYS A 79 17.23 -18.81 22.11
N GLU A 80 15.95 -18.99 21.81
CA GLU A 80 15.37 -18.56 20.53
C GLU A 80 15.49 -17.03 20.37
N LEU A 81 15.12 -16.26 21.39
CA LEU A 81 15.26 -14.80 21.38
C LEU A 81 16.71 -14.34 21.12
N LYS A 82 17.70 -15.06 21.65
CA LYS A 82 19.11 -14.82 21.37
C LYS A 82 19.46 -15.10 19.91
N GLU A 83 18.97 -16.20 19.35
CA GLU A 83 19.15 -16.54 17.93
C GLU A 83 18.51 -15.48 17.01
N ASP A 84 17.32 -14.95 17.33
CA ASP A 84 16.71 -13.82 16.61
C ASP A 84 17.63 -12.62 16.54
N VAL A 85 18.26 -12.28 17.66
CA VAL A 85 19.18 -11.13 17.75
C VAL A 85 20.44 -11.39 16.94
N ASP A 86 21.01 -12.59 17.00
CA ASP A 86 22.16 -12.95 16.18
C ASP A 86 21.85 -12.80 14.69
N ILE A 87 20.69 -13.29 14.24
CA ILE A 87 20.22 -13.13 12.87
C ILE A 87 20.05 -11.65 12.51
N LYS A 88 19.38 -10.84 13.35
CA LYS A 88 19.20 -9.40 13.13
C LYS A 88 20.55 -8.66 13.08
N CYS A 89 21.49 -9.02 13.93
CA CYS A 89 22.79 -8.35 14.05
C CYS A 89 23.76 -8.69 12.92
N SER A 90 23.65 -9.89 12.34
CA SER A 90 24.50 -10.34 11.24
C SER A 90 24.52 -9.39 10.04
N LYS A 91 23.47 -8.59 9.83
CA LYS A 91 23.37 -7.71 8.66
C LYS A 91 24.17 -6.41 8.75
N PHE A 92 24.55 -5.95 9.95
CA PHE A 92 25.11 -4.60 10.09
C PHE A 92 26.46 -4.43 9.39
N GLU A 93 27.30 -5.46 9.37
CA GLU A 93 28.56 -5.46 8.61
C GLU A 93 28.30 -5.23 7.12
N TYR A 94 27.30 -5.93 6.56
CA TYR A 94 26.88 -5.80 5.17
C TYR A 94 26.30 -4.41 4.85
N LEU A 95 25.59 -3.79 5.78
CA LEU A 95 25.08 -2.43 5.63
C LEU A 95 26.21 -1.39 5.60
N THR A 96 27.27 -1.58 6.38
CA THR A 96 28.45 -0.70 6.36
C THR A 96 29.27 -0.86 5.09
N ALA A 97 29.37 -2.08 4.57
CA ALA A 97 29.94 -2.37 3.25
C ALA A 97 28.99 -2.04 2.08
N ALA A 98 27.77 -1.54 2.36
CA ALA A 98 26.73 -1.22 1.37
C ALA A 98 26.33 -2.38 0.42
N ILE A 99 26.43 -3.62 0.88
CA ILE A 99 26.18 -4.82 0.08
C ILE A 99 24.73 -4.88 -0.43
N HIS A 100 23.75 -4.37 0.31
CA HIS A 100 22.36 -4.28 -0.16
C HIS A 100 22.22 -3.36 -1.38
N VAL A 101 22.95 -2.24 -1.40
CA VAL A 101 22.96 -1.31 -2.54
C VAL A 101 23.65 -1.95 -3.73
N CYS A 102 24.84 -2.54 -3.51
CA CYS A 102 25.59 -3.24 -4.54
C CYS A 102 24.79 -4.41 -5.14
N SER A 103 24.17 -5.24 -4.31
CA SER A 103 23.34 -6.38 -4.75
C SER A 103 22.18 -5.92 -5.63
N ALA A 104 21.47 -4.85 -5.24
CA ALA A 104 20.39 -4.29 -6.06
C ALA A 104 20.87 -3.82 -7.45
N ARG A 105 22.08 -3.25 -7.55
CA ARG A 105 22.69 -2.86 -8.83
C ARG A 105 23.14 -4.08 -9.64
N PHE A 106 23.77 -5.05 -8.99
CA PHE A 106 24.18 -6.31 -9.59
C PHE A 106 22.98 -7.06 -10.20
N TYR A 107 21.90 -7.27 -9.44
CA TYR A 107 20.70 -7.95 -9.94
C TYR A 107 20.09 -7.22 -11.14
N ARG A 108 20.09 -5.88 -11.12
CA ARG A 108 19.66 -5.09 -12.28
C ARG A 108 20.55 -5.33 -13.49
N ALA A 109 21.87 -5.33 -13.32
CA ALA A 109 22.83 -5.55 -14.40
C ALA A 109 22.73 -6.97 -15.01
N VAL A 110 22.54 -7.99 -14.18
CA VAL A 110 22.27 -9.37 -14.60
C VAL A 110 20.96 -9.44 -15.38
N TYR A 111 19.88 -8.89 -14.83
CA TYR A 111 18.56 -8.93 -15.46
C TYR A 111 18.53 -8.17 -16.80
N SER A 112 19.21 -7.02 -16.88
CA SER A 112 19.32 -6.25 -18.13
C SER A 112 20.35 -6.82 -19.11
N LYS A 113 21.01 -7.94 -18.77
CA LYS A 113 22.09 -8.55 -19.57
C LYS A 113 23.18 -7.55 -19.96
N LYS A 114 23.52 -6.63 -19.05
CA LYS A 114 24.48 -5.54 -19.32
C LYS A 114 25.90 -6.07 -19.58
N TYR A 115 26.25 -7.19 -18.95
CA TYR A 115 27.57 -7.81 -19.05
C TYR A 115 27.44 -9.21 -19.65
N GLU A 116 28.17 -9.47 -20.74
CA GLU A 116 28.05 -10.72 -21.51
C GLU A 116 28.30 -11.96 -20.66
N CYS A 117 29.30 -11.91 -19.75
CA CYS A 117 29.65 -13.03 -18.88
C CYS A 117 28.49 -13.49 -17.98
N THR A 118 27.56 -12.59 -17.63
CA THR A 118 26.45 -12.91 -16.71
C THR A 118 25.45 -13.88 -17.31
N SER A 119 25.39 -14.00 -18.64
CA SER A 119 24.52 -14.96 -19.33
C SER A 119 24.92 -16.43 -19.11
N LYS A 120 26.16 -16.69 -18.70
CA LYS A 120 26.71 -18.05 -18.47
C LYS A 120 26.35 -18.62 -17.10
N PHE A 121 25.83 -17.80 -16.19
CA PHE A 121 25.58 -18.18 -14.81
C PHE A 121 24.20 -17.71 -14.36
N ASN A 122 23.42 -18.60 -13.76
CA ASN A 122 22.09 -18.27 -13.26
C ASN A 122 22.16 -17.70 -11.84
N PHE A 123 22.68 -16.47 -11.68
CA PHE A 123 22.89 -15.85 -10.36
C PHE A 123 21.59 -15.59 -9.58
N ILE A 124 20.45 -15.45 -10.26
CA ILE A 124 19.15 -15.07 -9.66
C ILE A 124 18.15 -16.24 -9.58
N THR A 125 18.64 -17.48 -9.73
CA THR A 125 17.81 -18.68 -9.53
C THR A 125 17.28 -18.78 -8.09
N GLN A 126 16.08 -19.34 -7.92
CA GLN A 126 15.50 -19.61 -6.59
C GLN A 126 16.04 -20.91 -5.97
N ASP A 127 16.66 -21.78 -6.76
CA ASP A 127 17.33 -22.99 -6.27
C ASP A 127 18.65 -22.61 -5.57
N LEU A 128 18.72 -22.81 -4.26
CA LEU A 128 19.86 -22.39 -3.44
C LEU A 128 21.16 -23.12 -3.79
N SER A 129 21.09 -24.40 -4.18
CA SER A 129 22.26 -25.18 -4.60
C SER A 129 22.79 -24.69 -5.93
N ALA A 130 21.91 -24.51 -6.91
CA ALA A 130 22.27 -23.94 -8.21
C ALA A 130 22.80 -22.50 -8.08
N LYS A 131 22.20 -21.69 -7.18
CA LYS A 131 22.66 -20.33 -6.87
C LYS A 131 24.09 -20.37 -6.33
N ARG A 132 24.37 -21.26 -5.38
CA ARG A 132 25.72 -21.42 -4.81
C ARG A 132 26.73 -21.76 -5.89
N SER A 133 26.43 -22.72 -6.75
CA SER A 133 27.29 -23.07 -7.89
C SER A 133 27.50 -21.89 -8.85
N ALA A 134 26.46 -21.10 -9.13
CA ALA A 134 26.56 -19.92 -9.99
C ALA A 134 27.52 -18.86 -9.41
N TYR A 135 27.44 -18.57 -8.11
CA TYR A 135 28.36 -17.63 -7.46
C TYR A 135 29.78 -18.17 -7.37
N GLN A 136 29.97 -19.46 -7.06
CA GLN A 136 31.30 -20.06 -6.97
C GLN A 136 32.01 -20.12 -8.33
N ASN A 137 31.34 -20.67 -9.35
CA ASN A 137 31.91 -20.83 -10.69
C ASN A 137 31.97 -19.48 -11.44
N GLY A 138 31.02 -18.59 -11.18
CA GLY A 138 30.91 -17.27 -11.77
C GLY A 138 31.63 -16.16 -11.00
N LYS A 139 32.45 -16.48 -10.00
CA LYS A 139 33.08 -15.49 -9.10
C LYS A 139 33.83 -14.39 -9.87
N SER A 140 34.59 -14.74 -10.89
CA SER A 140 35.33 -13.76 -11.70
C SER A 140 34.38 -12.77 -12.40
N CYS A 141 33.32 -13.28 -13.04
CA CYS A 141 32.28 -12.47 -13.67
C CYS A 141 31.54 -11.61 -12.63
N PHE A 142 31.18 -12.17 -11.47
CA PHE A 142 30.54 -11.40 -10.39
C PHE A 142 31.41 -10.22 -9.95
N LEU A 143 32.71 -10.46 -9.69
CA LEU A 143 33.63 -9.41 -9.25
C LEU A 143 33.91 -8.37 -10.34
N GLU A 144 33.89 -8.74 -11.62
CA GLU A 144 33.95 -7.80 -12.74
C GLU A 144 32.75 -6.83 -12.72
N VAL A 145 31.53 -7.35 -12.57
CA VAL A 145 30.33 -6.51 -12.47
C VAL A 145 30.37 -5.64 -11.22
N VAL A 146 30.79 -6.18 -10.08
CA VAL A 146 30.91 -5.43 -8.81
C VAL A 146 31.86 -4.25 -8.94
N LYS A 147 33.01 -4.42 -9.61
CA LYS A 147 33.97 -3.33 -9.84
C LYS A 147 33.38 -2.16 -10.65
N GLN A 148 32.41 -2.45 -11.52
CA GLN A 148 31.80 -1.45 -12.41
C GLN A 148 30.53 -0.83 -11.84
N GLU A 149 29.75 -1.59 -11.06
CA GLU A 149 28.42 -1.18 -10.60
C GLU A 149 28.39 -0.72 -9.14
N CYS A 150 29.34 -1.16 -8.31
CA CYS A 150 29.28 -0.97 -6.86
C CYS A 150 30.20 0.14 -6.36
N ASN A 151 29.93 0.60 -5.14
CA ASN A 151 30.77 1.58 -4.46
C ASN A 151 32.07 0.94 -3.91
N PRO A 152 33.12 1.75 -3.66
CA PRO A 152 34.42 1.25 -3.22
C PRO A 152 34.37 0.31 -2.01
N GLU A 153 33.52 0.60 -1.02
CA GLU A 153 33.41 -0.21 0.20
C GLU A 153 32.84 -1.61 -0.07
N SER A 154 31.91 -1.75 -1.02
CA SER A 154 31.41 -3.06 -1.45
C SER A 154 32.49 -3.81 -2.23
N ILE A 155 33.24 -3.11 -3.07
CA ILE A 155 34.34 -3.70 -3.86
C ILE A 155 35.40 -4.26 -2.92
N GLU A 156 35.83 -3.46 -1.93
CA GLU A 156 36.80 -3.88 -0.92
C GLU A 156 36.30 -5.10 -0.13
N PHE A 157 35.05 -5.07 0.35
CA PHE A 157 34.45 -6.18 1.08
C PHE A 157 34.38 -7.47 0.24
N LEU A 158 33.96 -7.38 -1.02
CA LEU A 158 33.72 -8.55 -1.87
C LEU A 158 34.99 -9.11 -2.54
N ASN A 159 36.08 -8.32 -2.63
CA ASN A 159 37.38 -8.80 -3.10
C ASN A 159 38.10 -9.69 -2.08
N ASP A 160 37.76 -9.56 -0.79
CA ASP A 160 38.26 -10.45 0.25
C ASP A 160 37.60 -11.83 0.13
N ASN A 161 38.43 -12.88 0.08
CA ASN A 161 37.95 -14.24 -0.18
C ASN A 161 37.06 -14.81 0.93
N GLU A 162 37.34 -14.49 2.18
CA GLU A 162 36.57 -14.97 3.33
C GLU A 162 35.22 -14.26 3.40
N LYS A 163 35.23 -12.92 3.27
CA LYS A 163 34.02 -12.10 3.23
C LYS A 163 33.13 -12.44 2.03
N TYR A 164 33.73 -12.71 0.88
CA TYR A 164 33.01 -13.22 -0.28
C TYR A 164 32.34 -14.57 0.02
N GLY A 165 33.04 -15.50 0.66
CA GLY A 165 32.47 -16.78 1.10
C GLY A 165 31.24 -16.59 1.98
N ARG A 166 31.34 -15.74 3.01
CA ARG A 166 30.21 -15.40 3.91
C ARG A 166 29.05 -14.73 3.17
N PHE A 167 29.34 -13.87 2.19
CA PHE A 167 28.29 -13.29 1.34
C PHE A 167 27.56 -14.36 0.53
N VAL A 168 28.27 -15.31 -0.08
CA VAL A 168 27.67 -16.43 -0.80
C VAL A 168 26.85 -17.31 0.15
N ASP A 169 27.31 -17.54 1.38
CA ASP A 169 26.55 -18.27 2.40
C ASP A 169 25.24 -17.55 2.72
N ILE A 170 25.25 -16.22 2.92
CA ILE A 170 24.01 -15.47 3.15
C ILE A 170 23.02 -15.61 1.99
N LEU A 171 23.49 -15.66 0.75
CA LEU A 171 22.61 -15.81 -0.41
C LEU A 171 22.05 -17.22 -0.56
N THR A 172 22.71 -18.24 -0.02
CA THR A 172 22.48 -19.65 -0.38
C THR A 172 22.12 -20.56 0.80
N VAL A 173 22.29 -20.08 2.03
CA VAL A 173 21.93 -20.82 3.25
C VAL A 173 20.77 -20.10 3.91
N LYS A 174 19.59 -20.71 3.88
CA LYS A 174 18.40 -20.17 4.51
C LYS A 174 18.53 -20.30 6.04
N PRO A 175 18.46 -19.19 6.82
CA PRO A 175 18.60 -19.26 8.27
C PRO A 175 17.40 -20.00 8.91
N ASP A 176 16.19 -19.74 8.42
CA ASP A 176 14.94 -20.39 8.81
C ASP A 176 13.78 -19.95 7.88
N ASP A 177 12.59 -20.53 8.11
CA ASP A 177 11.34 -20.20 7.44
C ASP A 177 10.60 -18.98 8.02
N LYS A 178 11.14 -18.30 9.05
CA LYS A 178 10.48 -17.19 9.76
C LYS A 178 10.68 -15.82 9.10
N CYS A 179 11.12 -15.79 7.84
CA CYS A 179 11.30 -14.56 7.04
C CYS A 179 12.17 -13.47 7.70
N ARG A 180 13.14 -13.84 8.55
CA ARG A 180 13.98 -12.89 9.30
C ARG A 180 15.45 -12.91 8.87
N GLY A 181 16.07 -11.74 8.89
CA GLY A 181 17.50 -11.59 8.57
C GLY A 181 17.82 -11.23 7.12
N PHE A 182 19.11 -11.05 6.86
CA PHE A 182 19.59 -10.43 5.62
C PHE A 182 19.40 -11.30 4.38
N HIS A 183 19.41 -12.64 4.52
CA HIS A 183 19.10 -13.58 3.45
C HIS A 183 17.77 -13.23 2.77
N HIS A 184 16.71 -13.10 3.55
CA HIS A 184 15.36 -12.78 3.05
C HIS A 184 15.28 -11.35 2.50
N GLU A 185 16.01 -10.39 3.10
CA GLU A 185 16.11 -9.04 2.56
C GLU A 185 16.75 -9.01 1.16
N LEU A 186 17.83 -9.77 0.93
CA LEU A 186 18.48 -9.90 -0.37
C LEU A 186 17.61 -10.64 -1.39
N ALA A 187 16.94 -11.74 -0.98
CA ALA A 187 16.00 -12.45 -1.84
C ALA A 187 14.84 -11.56 -2.34
N ALA A 188 14.31 -10.67 -1.48
CA ALA A 188 13.33 -9.68 -1.92
C ALA A 188 13.89 -8.66 -2.91
N LEU A 189 15.18 -8.29 -2.79
CA LEU A 189 15.85 -7.40 -3.75
C LEU A 189 15.99 -8.05 -5.13
N GLU A 190 16.21 -9.37 -5.20
CA GLU A 190 16.33 -10.12 -6.46
C GLU A 190 15.07 -10.01 -7.33
N CYS A 191 13.88 -9.89 -6.74
CA CYS A 191 12.62 -9.74 -7.48
C CYS A 191 12.38 -8.31 -8.01
N ARG A 192 13.13 -7.31 -7.56
CA ARG A 192 12.89 -5.90 -7.95
C ARG A 192 13.11 -5.61 -9.44
N PRO A 193 14.16 -6.12 -10.11
CA PRO A 193 14.38 -5.86 -11.53
C PRO A 193 13.21 -6.33 -12.40
N ILE A 194 12.69 -7.54 -12.18
CA ILE A 194 11.56 -8.06 -12.96
C ILE A 194 10.29 -7.26 -12.72
N VAL A 195 9.98 -6.94 -11.46
CA VAL A 195 8.81 -6.10 -11.13
C VAL A 195 8.95 -4.69 -11.71
N SER A 196 10.13 -4.08 -11.64
CA SER A 196 10.37 -2.76 -12.24
C SER A 196 10.23 -2.79 -13.77
N SER A 197 10.57 -3.91 -14.42
CA SER A 197 10.36 -4.06 -15.86
C SER A 197 8.88 -4.10 -16.25
N ILE A 198 8.04 -4.71 -15.40
CA ILE A 198 6.58 -4.70 -15.54
C ILE A 198 6.04 -3.27 -15.34
N GLU A 199 6.51 -2.56 -14.30
CA GLU A 199 6.06 -1.20 -13.99
C GLU A 199 6.34 -0.21 -15.11
N LYS A 200 7.57 -0.19 -15.64
CA LYS A 200 7.92 0.66 -16.79
C LYS A 200 7.05 0.39 -18.01
N SER A 201 6.68 -0.86 -18.21
CA SER A 201 5.83 -1.24 -19.34
C SER A 201 4.40 -0.73 -19.20
N ILE A 202 3.94 -0.49 -17.96
CA ILE A 202 2.64 0.15 -17.68
C ILE A 202 2.70 1.64 -18.04
N ASP A 203 3.79 2.32 -17.68
CA ASP A 203 3.97 3.74 -17.97
C ASP A 203 4.11 4.01 -19.49
N ASP A 204 4.69 3.06 -20.23
CA ASP A 204 4.92 3.14 -21.67
C ASP A 204 3.72 2.67 -22.53
N LEU A 205 2.56 2.34 -21.93
CA LEU A 205 1.43 1.70 -22.63
C LEU A 205 0.92 2.50 -23.85
N LYS A 206 1.34 2.08 -25.04
CA LYS A 206 0.65 2.27 -26.32
C LYS A 206 0.23 0.90 -26.85
N LYS A 207 -0.99 0.81 -27.42
CA LYS A 207 -1.60 -0.45 -27.89
C LYS A 207 -0.69 -1.16 -28.93
N ASN A 208 -0.65 -2.49 -28.88
CA ASN A 208 0.09 -3.37 -29.80
C ASN A 208 1.63 -3.24 -29.74
N ASP A 209 2.18 -2.66 -28.68
CA ASP A 209 3.63 -2.67 -28.47
C ASP A 209 4.10 -4.10 -28.14
N PRO A 210 5.05 -4.70 -28.90
CA PRO A 210 5.67 -5.97 -28.56
C PRO A 210 6.22 -6.03 -27.13
N LYS A 211 6.59 -4.88 -26.54
CA LYS A 211 7.00 -4.76 -25.13
C LYS A 211 5.88 -5.15 -24.16
N LEU A 212 4.61 -4.87 -24.48
CA LEU A 212 3.46 -5.23 -23.62
C LEU A 212 3.30 -6.74 -23.54
N VAL A 213 3.37 -7.45 -24.68
CA VAL A 213 3.27 -8.92 -24.73
C VAL A 213 4.43 -9.56 -23.97
N ALA A 214 5.65 -9.05 -24.17
CA ALA A 214 6.83 -9.50 -23.42
C ALA A 214 6.66 -9.30 -21.90
N SER A 215 6.09 -8.18 -21.46
CA SER A 215 5.86 -7.90 -20.05
C SER A 215 4.76 -8.76 -19.41
N ILE A 216 3.71 -9.09 -20.16
CA ILE A 216 2.70 -10.06 -19.70
C ILE A 216 3.31 -11.44 -19.51
N SER A 217 4.18 -11.88 -20.42
CA SER A 217 4.85 -13.19 -20.28
C SER A 217 5.73 -13.29 -19.03
N ARG A 218 6.20 -12.14 -18.51
CA ARG A 218 7.03 -12.05 -17.29
C ARG A 218 6.22 -12.00 -16.00
N CYS A 219 4.89 -11.88 -16.08
CA CYS A 219 4.06 -11.79 -14.89
C CYS A 219 4.12 -13.05 -14.03
N ASP A 220 4.11 -14.23 -14.62
CA ASP A 220 4.12 -15.47 -13.85
C ASP A 220 5.47 -15.65 -13.13
N GLU A 221 6.57 -15.26 -13.77
CA GLU A 221 7.90 -15.22 -13.16
C GLU A 221 7.96 -14.20 -12.01
N ALA A 222 7.47 -12.98 -12.23
CA ALA A 222 7.44 -11.94 -11.20
C ALA A 222 6.61 -12.36 -9.99
N LEU A 223 5.42 -12.93 -10.24
CA LEU A 223 4.51 -13.39 -9.19
C LEU A 223 5.11 -14.56 -8.41
N THR A 224 5.75 -15.51 -9.10
CA THR A 224 6.46 -16.61 -8.45
C THR A 224 7.59 -16.07 -7.57
N CYS A 225 8.38 -15.12 -8.06
CA CYS A 225 9.45 -14.49 -7.30
C CYS A 225 8.92 -13.82 -6.03
N VAL A 226 7.95 -12.91 -6.15
CA VAL A 226 7.46 -12.14 -4.99
C VAL A 226 6.62 -12.95 -4.00
N LYS A 227 6.00 -14.07 -4.43
CA LYS A 227 5.30 -14.99 -3.54
C LYS A 227 6.28 -15.82 -2.69
N ASN A 228 7.43 -16.19 -3.27
CA ASN A 228 8.44 -16.97 -2.58
C ASN A 228 9.45 -16.11 -1.79
N ALA A 229 9.57 -14.82 -2.12
CA ALA A 229 10.44 -13.89 -1.44
C ALA A 229 9.79 -13.32 -0.17
N CYS A 230 10.23 -13.85 0.98
CA CYS A 230 10.02 -13.20 2.28
C CYS A 230 10.41 -11.72 2.23
N ASN A 231 9.68 -10.86 2.95
CA ASN A 231 9.91 -9.42 3.04
C ASN A 231 9.72 -8.61 1.74
N TYR A 232 9.24 -9.20 0.63
CA TYR A 232 8.83 -8.40 -0.51
C TYR A 232 7.59 -7.55 -0.15
N PRO A 233 7.64 -6.21 -0.34
CA PRO A 233 6.52 -5.36 0.06
C PRO A 233 5.31 -5.57 -0.85
N LEU A 234 4.18 -5.90 -0.25
CA LEU A 234 2.86 -5.94 -0.89
C LEU A 234 2.81 -6.78 -2.19
N PRO A 235 3.07 -8.11 -2.14
CA PRO A 235 3.06 -8.98 -3.33
C PRO A 235 1.77 -8.90 -4.16
N TYR A 236 0.62 -8.65 -3.51
CA TYR A 236 -0.68 -8.47 -4.18
C TYR A 236 -0.70 -7.26 -5.14
N GLN A 237 0.18 -6.26 -4.96
CA GLN A 237 0.27 -5.13 -5.88
C GLN A 237 0.87 -5.55 -7.23
N VAL A 238 1.81 -6.49 -7.23
CA VAL A 238 2.37 -7.07 -8.46
C VAL A 238 1.29 -7.86 -9.19
N ASP A 239 0.51 -8.66 -8.46
CA ASP A 239 -0.63 -9.42 -8.99
C ASP A 239 -1.65 -8.50 -9.67
N ARG A 240 -2.04 -7.43 -8.98
CA ARG A 240 -2.94 -6.42 -9.54
C ARG A 240 -2.38 -5.75 -10.80
N LYS A 241 -1.09 -5.40 -10.82
CA LYS A 241 -0.43 -4.81 -12.00
C LYS A 241 -0.43 -5.78 -13.19
N CYS A 242 -0.14 -7.04 -12.93
CA CYS A 242 -0.18 -8.10 -13.93
C CYS A 242 -1.59 -8.34 -14.48
N LEU A 243 -2.61 -8.32 -13.62
CA LEU A 243 -4.00 -8.38 -14.04
C LEU A 243 -4.37 -7.17 -14.92
N MET A 244 -3.92 -5.97 -14.58
CA MET A 244 -4.14 -4.77 -15.39
C MET A 244 -3.49 -4.87 -16.77
N LEU A 245 -2.27 -5.41 -16.87
CA LEU A 245 -1.61 -5.65 -18.16
C LEU A 245 -2.38 -6.67 -19.01
N LYS A 246 -2.83 -7.78 -18.39
CA LYS A 246 -3.68 -8.78 -19.05
C LYS A 246 -5.02 -8.19 -19.49
N LEU A 247 -5.62 -7.30 -18.70
CA LEU A 247 -6.86 -6.61 -19.06
C LEU A 247 -6.63 -5.66 -20.24
N ALA A 248 -5.53 -4.91 -20.25
CA ALA A 248 -5.21 -3.93 -21.29
C ALA A 248 -5.09 -4.55 -22.70
N THR A 249 -4.82 -5.86 -22.81
CA THR A 249 -4.79 -6.57 -24.10
C THR A 249 -6.15 -7.12 -24.55
N THR A 250 -7.19 -7.00 -23.72
CA THR A 250 -8.55 -7.41 -24.09
C THR A 250 -9.28 -6.31 -24.85
N SER A 251 -10.34 -6.67 -25.59
CA SER A 251 -11.23 -5.69 -26.22
C SER A 251 -11.87 -4.72 -25.21
N LEU A 252 -12.10 -5.17 -23.97
CA LEU A 252 -12.61 -4.34 -22.88
C LEU A 252 -11.56 -3.33 -22.40
N GLY A 253 -10.34 -3.77 -22.10
CA GLY A 253 -9.26 -2.88 -21.67
C GLY A 253 -8.85 -1.87 -22.74
N GLU A 254 -8.91 -2.26 -24.03
CA GLU A 254 -8.76 -1.31 -25.13
C GLU A 254 -9.85 -0.22 -25.07
N CYS A 255 -11.12 -0.61 -24.87
CA CYS A 255 -12.18 0.38 -24.76
C CYS A 255 -11.94 1.33 -23.59
N GLU A 256 -11.61 0.80 -22.41
CA GLU A 256 -11.31 1.63 -21.23
C GLU A 256 -10.18 2.64 -21.49
N SER A 257 -9.13 2.24 -22.21
CA SER A 257 -8.03 3.13 -22.58
C SER A 257 -8.47 4.24 -23.55
N LYS A 258 -9.25 3.91 -24.60
CA LYS A 258 -9.78 4.90 -25.56
C LYS A 258 -10.68 5.92 -24.87
N VAL A 259 -11.53 5.43 -23.98
CA VAL A 259 -12.40 6.21 -23.10
C VAL A 259 -11.58 7.16 -22.24
N HIS A 260 -10.52 6.68 -21.59
CA HIS A 260 -9.69 7.53 -20.75
C HIS A 260 -8.93 8.60 -21.55
N ALA A 261 -8.37 8.23 -22.70
CA ALA A 261 -7.53 9.13 -23.52
C ALA A 261 -8.32 10.26 -24.19
N LYS A 262 -9.58 10.03 -24.55
CA LYS A 262 -10.39 10.99 -25.31
C LYS A 262 -11.23 11.92 -24.45
N TRP A 263 -11.34 11.68 -23.13
CA TRP A 263 -12.27 12.38 -22.23
C TRP A 263 -13.59 12.68 -22.96
N PRO A 264 -14.34 11.65 -23.40
CA PRO A 264 -15.29 11.83 -24.49
C PRO A 264 -16.27 12.92 -24.13
N THR A 265 -16.44 13.89 -25.01
CA THR A 265 -17.48 14.90 -24.92
C THR A 265 -18.82 14.19 -25.09
N VAL A 266 -19.32 13.61 -24.01
CA VAL A 266 -20.57 12.86 -23.84
C VAL A 266 -21.78 13.58 -24.40
N SER A 267 -21.69 14.89 -24.58
CA SER A 267 -22.65 15.68 -25.36
C SER A 267 -22.92 15.12 -26.77
N LYS A 268 -22.04 14.26 -27.31
CA LYS A 268 -22.27 13.56 -28.57
C LYS A 268 -23.27 12.40 -28.48
N TYR A 269 -23.74 12.03 -27.27
CA TYR A 269 -24.73 10.98 -27.06
C TYR A 269 -26.05 11.59 -26.57
N PRO A 270 -27.00 11.88 -27.47
CA PRO A 270 -28.28 12.51 -27.11
C PRO A 270 -29.12 11.70 -26.12
N CYS A 271 -28.96 10.37 -26.08
CA CYS A 271 -29.59 9.50 -25.09
C CYS A 271 -29.09 9.72 -23.66
N LEU A 272 -27.92 10.36 -23.51
CA LEU A 272 -27.38 10.83 -22.23
C LEU A 272 -27.78 12.30 -21.96
N ASN A 273 -28.53 12.95 -22.87
CA ASN A 273 -29.14 14.26 -22.65
C ASN A 273 -30.59 14.08 -22.18
N GLY A 274 -30.84 14.21 -20.88
CA GLY A 274 -32.20 14.16 -20.35
C GLY A 274 -32.24 14.34 -18.83
N THR A 275 -32.53 15.58 -18.42
CA THR A 275 -32.59 16.15 -17.05
C THR A 275 -31.25 16.24 -16.29
N TRP A 276 -30.80 17.48 -15.99
CA TRP A 276 -29.68 17.94 -15.12
C TRP A 276 -28.39 18.46 -15.80
N PRO A 277 -27.65 19.41 -15.16
CA PRO A 277 -26.89 20.45 -15.87
C PRO A 277 -25.53 20.02 -16.43
N MET A 278 -25.16 20.72 -17.51
CA MET A 278 -24.12 20.47 -18.53
C MET A 278 -22.66 20.28 -18.07
N GLU A 279 -22.34 20.45 -16.78
CA GLU A 279 -20.98 20.34 -16.23
C GLU A 279 -20.62 18.91 -15.76
N LYS A 280 -21.57 17.97 -15.87
CA LYS A 280 -21.44 16.55 -15.43
C LYS A 280 -21.29 15.55 -16.58
N LYS A 281 -20.53 15.93 -17.62
CA LYS A 281 -20.23 15.01 -18.72
C LYS A 281 -19.34 13.83 -18.25
N VAL A 282 -18.49 13.99 -17.25
CA VAL A 282 -17.49 12.96 -16.87
C VAL A 282 -18.11 11.63 -16.33
N PHE A 283 -19.40 11.61 -15.97
CA PHE A 283 -20.06 10.55 -15.20
C PHE A 283 -20.24 9.19 -15.90
N CYS A 284 -20.72 9.14 -17.15
CA CYS A 284 -20.99 7.84 -17.80
C CYS A 284 -19.73 7.10 -18.27
N LEU A 285 -18.54 7.69 -18.05
CA LEU A 285 -17.31 7.30 -18.75
C LEU A 285 -16.11 7.00 -17.83
N ASN A 286 -16.20 7.26 -16.53
CA ASN A 286 -15.12 6.89 -15.61
C ASN A 286 -15.31 5.44 -15.13
N LYS A 287 -14.66 4.53 -15.86
CA LYS A 287 -14.45 3.10 -15.59
C LYS A 287 -15.73 2.31 -15.28
N THR A 288 -16.17 1.60 -16.32
CA THR A 288 -17.28 0.63 -16.35
C THR A 288 -18.65 1.30 -16.29
N VAL A 289 -19.33 1.44 -17.44
CA VAL A 289 -20.78 1.34 -17.82
C VAL A 289 -21.91 1.70 -16.81
N ALA A 290 -21.64 1.87 -15.54
CA ALA A 290 -22.59 1.79 -14.46
C ALA A 290 -23.06 3.17 -13.96
N GLY A 291 -22.50 4.25 -14.50
CA GLY A 291 -22.86 5.62 -14.16
C GLY A 291 -24.17 6.12 -14.77
N CYS A 292 -24.83 5.38 -15.67
CA CYS A 292 -26.01 5.90 -16.35
C CYS A 292 -27.35 5.60 -15.63
N PHE A 293 -27.32 4.99 -14.43
CA PHE A 293 -28.55 4.53 -13.73
C PHE A 293 -28.50 4.77 -12.21
N GLU A 294 -28.67 6.04 -11.80
CA GLU A 294 -28.76 6.54 -10.40
C GLU A 294 -30.08 6.17 -9.68
N LYS A 295 -30.62 4.96 -9.87
CA LYS A 295 -31.85 4.55 -9.16
C LYS A 295 -31.56 3.43 -8.16
N SER A 296 -31.89 3.70 -6.89
CA SER A 296 -31.68 2.80 -5.75
C SER A 296 -32.59 1.56 -5.78
N ASN A 297 -33.70 1.59 -6.51
CA ASN A 297 -34.61 0.45 -6.62
C ASN A 297 -34.20 -0.52 -7.73
N GLN A 298 -34.10 -1.81 -7.39
CA GLN A 298 -33.76 -2.92 -8.31
C GLN A 298 -34.65 -2.96 -9.56
N SER A 299 -35.96 -2.74 -9.42
CA SER A 299 -36.92 -2.76 -10.54
C SER A 299 -36.73 -1.56 -11.47
N GLU A 300 -36.45 -0.38 -10.92
CA GLU A 300 -36.18 0.82 -11.70
C GLU A 300 -34.84 0.75 -12.42
N ARG A 301 -33.85 0.13 -11.77
CA ARG A 301 -32.53 -0.15 -12.34
C ARG A 301 -32.63 -1.09 -13.54
N HIS A 302 -33.38 -2.19 -13.43
CA HIS A 302 -33.61 -3.09 -14.57
C HIS A 302 -34.29 -2.37 -15.73
N GLY A 303 -35.37 -1.63 -15.45
CA GLY A 303 -36.04 -0.80 -16.47
C GLY A 303 -35.11 0.23 -17.11
N GLY A 304 -34.15 0.77 -16.36
CA GLY A 304 -33.10 1.65 -16.86
C GLY A 304 -32.21 0.96 -17.90
N TYR A 305 -31.62 -0.19 -17.57
CA TYR A 305 -30.79 -0.94 -18.51
C TYR A 305 -31.58 -1.32 -19.78
N ILE A 306 -32.81 -1.83 -19.64
CA ILE A 306 -33.61 -2.19 -20.82
C ILE A 306 -33.89 -0.97 -21.71
N LYS A 307 -34.26 0.18 -21.14
CA LYS A 307 -34.52 1.41 -21.91
C LYS A 307 -33.25 2.05 -22.48
N GLY A 308 -32.11 1.85 -21.81
CA GLY A 308 -30.81 2.40 -22.17
C GLY A 308 -29.98 1.54 -23.10
N GLU A 309 -30.51 0.43 -23.61
CA GLU A 309 -29.81 -0.52 -24.48
C GLU A 309 -29.16 0.16 -25.69
N SER A 310 -29.96 0.89 -26.47
CA SER A 310 -29.48 1.60 -27.66
C SER A 310 -28.35 2.57 -27.31
N CYS A 311 -28.50 3.30 -26.19
CA CYS A 311 -27.51 4.25 -25.72
C CYS A 311 -26.18 3.59 -25.37
N PHE A 312 -26.24 2.47 -24.66
CA PHE A 312 -25.04 1.70 -24.31
C PHE A 312 -24.37 1.11 -25.54
N LEU A 313 -25.14 0.52 -26.46
CA LEU A 313 -24.60 -0.09 -27.67
C LEU A 313 -24.02 0.96 -28.62
N ASP A 314 -24.64 2.14 -28.72
CA ASP A 314 -24.10 3.28 -29.47
C ASP A 314 -22.77 3.74 -28.90
N PHE A 315 -22.68 3.86 -27.56
CA PHE A 315 -21.44 4.17 -26.85
C PHE A 315 -20.33 3.14 -27.14
N VAL A 316 -20.64 1.85 -27.03
CA VAL A 316 -19.65 0.80 -27.32
C VAL A 316 -19.23 0.83 -28.78
N ARG A 317 -20.17 1.05 -29.71
CA ARG A 317 -19.88 1.12 -31.14
C ARG A 317 -18.93 2.27 -31.49
N SER A 318 -19.14 3.43 -30.89
CA SER A 318 -18.41 4.67 -31.22
C SER A 318 -17.07 4.81 -30.49
N ASP A 319 -16.98 4.39 -29.22
CA ASP A 319 -15.81 4.62 -28.38
C ASP A 319 -14.96 3.36 -28.13
N CYS A 320 -15.50 2.15 -28.36
CA CYS A 320 -14.78 0.89 -28.18
C CYS A 320 -14.23 0.30 -29.50
N ASN A 321 -14.45 -1.00 -29.74
CA ASN A 321 -14.10 -1.71 -30.97
C ASN A 321 -15.27 -2.61 -31.39
N GLN A 322 -15.23 -3.04 -32.65
CA GLN A 322 -16.31 -3.84 -33.26
C GLN A 322 -16.57 -5.15 -32.51
N ASN A 323 -15.52 -5.85 -32.07
CA ASN A 323 -15.65 -7.11 -31.33
C ASN A 323 -16.44 -6.93 -30.02
N LEU A 324 -16.18 -5.85 -29.28
CA LEU A 324 -16.89 -5.56 -28.04
C LEU A 324 -18.34 -5.14 -28.30
N PHE A 325 -18.58 -4.38 -29.38
CA PHE A 325 -19.92 -4.04 -29.83
C PHE A 325 -20.73 -5.29 -30.18
N GLU A 326 -20.16 -6.22 -30.94
CA GLU A 326 -20.81 -7.49 -31.30
C GLU A 326 -21.10 -8.35 -30.06
N TYR A 327 -20.13 -8.45 -29.15
CA TYR A 327 -20.30 -9.18 -27.89
C TYR A 327 -21.48 -8.59 -27.08
N PHE A 328 -21.49 -7.29 -26.84
CA PHE A 328 -22.57 -6.68 -26.07
C PHE A 328 -23.90 -6.69 -26.81
N SER A 329 -23.93 -6.49 -28.12
CA SER A 329 -25.18 -6.57 -28.90
C SER A 329 -25.82 -7.95 -28.80
N LYS A 330 -25.02 -9.02 -28.83
CA LYS A 330 -25.52 -10.40 -28.69
C LYS A 330 -25.92 -10.75 -27.26
N ASN A 331 -25.21 -10.20 -26.27
CA ASN A 331 -25.34 -10.60 -24.86
C ASN A 331 -25.97 -9.51 -23.98
N TYR A 332 -26.60 -8.47 -24.56
CA TYR A 332 -27.05 -7.29 -23.81
C TYR A 332 -28.05 -7.65 -22.72
N LYS A 333 -29.03 -8.50 -23.05
CA LYS A 333 -30.04 -8.95 -22.08
C LYS A 333 -29.40 -9.58 -20.84
N GLN A 334 -28.44 -10.49 -21.05
CA GLN A 334 -27.72 -11.15 -19.96
C GLN A 334 -26.90 -10.14 -19.15
N PHE A 335 -26.25 -9.18 -19.83
CA PHE A 335 -25.54 -8.09 -19.17
C PHE A 335 -26.50 -7.24 -18.31
N ALA A 336 -27.62 -6.80 -18.87
CA ALA A 336 -28.64 -6.02 -18.17
C ALA A 336 -29.18 -6.78 -16.95
N GLU A 337 -29.53 -8.05 -17.08
CA GLU A 337 -29.94 -8.92 -15.97
C GLU A 337 -28.85 -9.02 -14.91
N THR A 338 -27.60 -9.27 -15.30
CA THR A 338 -26.46 -9.35 -14.38
C THR A 338 -26.25 -8.04 -13.62
N MET A 339 -26.40 -6.89 -14.27
CA MET A 339 -26.23 -5.59 -13.60
C MET A 339 -27.39 -5.25 -12.66
N SER A 340 -28.60 -5.72 -12.97
CA SER A 340 -29.83 -5.21 -12.35
C SER A 340 -30.55 -6.18 -11.45
N ILE A 341 -30.37 -7.50 -11.60
CA ILE A 341 -31.07 -8.53 -10.85
C ILE A 341 -30.13 -9.22 -9.86
N LYS A 342 -30.39 -9.05 -8.56
CA LYS A 342 -29.59 -9.69 -7.51
C LYS A 342 -29.84 -11.22 -7.49
N PRO A 343 -28.80 -12.06 -7.54
CA PRO A 343 -28.95 -13.51 -7.41
C PRO A 343 -29.43 -13.90 -6.00
N LYS A 344 -30.35 -14.88 -5.90
CA LYS A 344 -30.96 -15.31 -4.63
C LYS A 344 -29.96 -15.91 -3.64
N ASN A 345 -29.01 -16.71 -4.13
CA ASN A 345 -27.99 -17.39 -3.33
C ASN A 345 -26.58 -16.95 -3.72
N GLY A 346 -26.44 -15.70 -4.14
CA GLY A 346 -25.18 -15.26 -4.72
C GLY A 346 -24.09 -15.00 -3.68
N ILE A 347 -22.85 -15.27 -4.07
CA ILE A 347 -21.65 -14.96 -3.30
C ILE A 347 -20.97 -13.71 -3.89
N CYS A 348 -20.15 -13.02 -3.11
CA CYS A 348 -19.53 -11.77 -3.53
C CYS A 348 -18.65 -11.89 -4.78
N LEU A 349 -18.18 -13.08 -5.12
CA LEU A 349 -17.43 -13.36 -6.34
C LEU A 349 -18.33 -13.41 -7.60
N ASP A 350 -19.65 -13.45 -7.45
CA ASP A 350 -20.56 -13.49 -8.59
C ASP A 350 -20.47 -12.19 -9.40
N PRO A 351 -20.61 -12.28 -10.74
CA PRO A 351 -20.52 -11.13 -11.63
C PRO A 351 -21.44 -9.96 -11.22
N HIS A 352 -22.64 -10.25 -10.71
CA HIS A 352 -23.56 -9.22 -10.23
C HIS A 352 -22.92 -8.30 -9.18
N PHE A 353 -22.28 -8.87 -8.16
CA PHE A 353 -21.69 -8.09 -7.07
C PHE A 353 -20.40 -7.41 -7.52
N GLN A 354 -19.56 -8.09 -8.29
CA GLN A 354 -18.32 -7.51 -8.83
C GLN A 354 -18.60 -6.28 -9.71
N LEU A 355 -19.57 -6.38 -10.62
CA LEU A 355 -19.94 -5.27 -11.49
C LEU A 355 -20.65 -4.13 -10.74
N ASN A 356 -21.48 -4.44 -9.75
CA ASN A 356 -22.04 -3.40 -8.87
C ASN A 356 -20.98 -2.77 -7.96
N GLY A 357 -19.91 -3.48 -7.61
CA GLY A 357 -18.73 -2.90 -6.97
C GLY A 357 -18.07 -1.86 -7.86
N LEU A 358 -17.85 -2.17 -9.14
CA LEU A 358 -17.31 -1.21 -10.12
C LEU A 358 -18.20 0.03 -10.27
N ARG A 359 -19.53 -0.12 -10.16
CA ARG A 359 -20.45 1.02 -10.10
C ARG A 359 -20.13 1.97 -8.96
N CYS A 360 -19.97 1.45 -7.74
CA CYS A 360 -19.64 2.29 -6.60
C CYS A 360 -18.29 2.97 -6.77
N LYS A 361 -17.32 2.29 -7.41
CA LYS A 361 -16.05 2.91 -7.77
C LYS A 361 -16.24 4.10 -8.71
N GLY A 362 -17.14 4.00 -9.70
CA GLY A 362 -17.49 5.13 -10.56
C GLY A 362 -17.95 6.35 -9.76
N PHE A 363 -18.84 6.16 -8.77
CA PHE A 363 -19.24 7.24 -7.86
C PHE A 363 -18.06 7.82 -7.08
N ALA A 364 -17.14 6.98 -6.60
CA ALA A 364 -15.94 7.43 -5.87
C ALA A 364 -14.98 8.24 -6.75
N ASP A 365 -14.74 7.80 -7.98
CA ASP A 365 -13.87 8.48 -8.92
C ASP A 365 -14.46 9.85 -9.31
N GLU A 366 -15.78 9.95 -9.48
CA GLU A 366 -16.41 11.25 -9.71
C GLU A 366 -16.37 12.16 -8.47
N LEU A 367 -16.65 11.62 -7.30
CA LEU A 367 -16.57 12.38 -6.06
C LEU A 367 -15.18 12.98 -5.92
N ASN A 368 -14.12 12.21 -6.21
CA ASN A 368 -12.74 12.68 -6.20
C ASN A 368 -12.48 13.82 -7.21
N SER A 369 -12.99 13.71 -8.43
CA SER A 369 -12.81 14.76 -9.45
C SER A 369 -13.57 16.05 -9.10
N LYS A 370 -14.80 15.93 -8.61
CA LYS A 370 -15.66 17.09 -8.35
C LYS A 370 -15.36 17.77 -7.02
N LYS A 371 -14.94 17.03 -6.00
CA LYS A 371 -14.57 17.63 -4.71
C LYS A 371 -13.39 18.58 -4.83
N GLU A 372 -12.38 18.26 -5.67
CA GLU A 372 -11.25 19.16 -5.96
C GLU A 372 -11.73 20.50 -6.49
N PHE A 373 -12.64 20.49 -7.47
CA PHE A 373 -13.24 21.72 -8.01
C PHE A 373 -13.99 22.54 -6.94
N ILE A 374 -14.74 21.89 -6.05
CA ILE A 374 -15.42 22.56 -4.93
C ILE A 374 -14.41 23.22 -3.99
N PHE A 375 -13.31 22.54 -3.65
CA PHE A 375 -12.27 23.07 -2.76
C PHE A 375 -11.53 24.24 -3.38
N ASP A 376 -11.14 24.14 -4.65
CA ASP A 376 -10.33 25.15 -5.34
C ASP A 376 -11.10 26.45 -5.62
N ASN A 377 -12.41 26.35 -5.82
CA ASN A 377 -13.27 27.49 -6.18
C ASN A 377 -14.12 28.00 -5.02
N GLU A 378 -13.88 27.50 -3.79
CA GLU A 378 -14.59 27.92 -2.57
C GLU A 378 -16.13 27.83 -2.72
N ILE A 379 -16.63 26.77 -3.35
CA ILE A 379 -18.06 26.64 -3.69
C ILE A 379 -18.89 26.25 -2.44
N PHE A 380 -20.02 26.94 -2.22
CA PHE A 380 -20.76 26.91 -0.96
C PHE A 380 -22.05 26.07 -0.97
N ARG A 381 -22.61 25.80 0.23
CA ARG A 381 -23.77 24.90 0.45
C ARG A 381 -24.97 25.14 -0.47
N ASN A 382 -25.30 26.40 -0.75
CA ASN A 382 -26.48 26.76 -1.55
C ASN A 382 -26.20 26.71 -3.06
N ASP A 383 -24.95 26.48 -3.45
CA ASP A 383 -24.57 26.31 -4.84
C ASP A 383 -25.03 24.94 -5.34
N SER A 384 -25.70 24.93 -6.49
CA SER A 384 -26.16 23.72 -7.15
C SER A 384 -25.04 22.68 -7.36
N ARG A 385 -23.79 23.13 -7.53
CA ARG A 385 -22.61 22.27 -7.69
C ARG A 385 -22.24 21.60 -6.38
N PHE A 386 -22.32 22.30 -5.25
CA PHE A 386 -22.09 21.68 -3.93
C PHE A 386 -23.18 20.66 -3.60
N ILE A 387 -24.45 21.04 -3.77
CA ILE A 387 -25.60 20.15 -3.54
C ILE A 387 -25.45 18.86 -4.33
N TYR A 388 -24.93 18.96 -5.56
CA TYR A 388 -24.62 17.80 -6.35
C TYR A 388 -23.54 16.90 -5.73
N VAL A 389 -22.37 17.44 -5.39
CA VAL A 389 -21.28 16.61 -4.83
C VAL A 389 -21.68 15.99 -3.49
N SER A 390 -22.48 16.71 -2.69
CA SER A 390 -23.08 16.18 -1.46
C SER A 390 -24.00 14.98 -1.73
N ASN A 391 -24.89 15.07 -2.73
CA ASN A 391 -25.74 13.96 -3.14
C ASN A 391 -24.92 12.76 -3.63
N LEU A 392 -23.88 13.00 -4.43
CA LEU A 392 -22.98 11.95 -4.91
C LEU A 392 -22.29 11.22 -3.75
N CYS A 393 -21.90 11.95 -2.71
CA CYS A 393 -21.37 11.36 -1.48
C CYS A 393 -22.36 10.37 -0.84
N ARG A 394 -23.62 10.76 -0.70
CA ARG A 394 -24.68 9.90 -0.14
C ARG A 394 -24.95 8.66 -1.00
N GLU A 395 -24.98 8.83 -2.32
CA GLU A 395 -25.17 7.71 -3.25
C GLU A 395 -24.02 6.71 -3.20
N LEU A 396 -22.77 7.22 -3.13
CA LEU A 396 -21.59 6.39 -2.95
C LEU A 396 -21.64 5.61 -1.64
N GLN A 397 -21.95 6.27 -0.52
CA GLN A 397 -22.07 5.63 0.79
C GLN A 397 -23.12 4.51 0.76
N ASN A 398 -24.30 4.77 0.21
CA ASN A 398 -25.34 3.75 0.07
C ASN A 398 -24.86 2.58 -0.82
N CYS A 399 -24.23 2.88 -1.95
CA CYS A 399 -23.70 1.86 -2.85
C CYS A 399 -22.67 0.96 -2.17
N MET A 400 -21.72 1.56 -1.43
CA MET A 400 -20.68 0.81 -0.71
C MET A 400 -21.25 0.00 0.45
N ASN A 401 -22.23 0.53 1.19
CA ASN A 401 -22.89 -0.17 2.29
C ASN A 401 -23.66 -1.41 1.82
N GLU A 402 -24.28 -1.34 0.65
CA GLU A 402 -25.02 -2.46 0.06
C GLU A 402 -24.11 -3.48 -0.66
N SER A 403 -22.86 -3.09 -0.95
CA SER A 403 -21.93 -3.92 -1.70
C SER A 403 -21.04 -4.74 -0.78
N CYS A 404 -21.00 -6.05 -1.01
CA CYS A 404 -20.07 -6.93 -0.32
C CYS A 404 -18.67 -6.98 -0.96
N THR A 405 -18.39 -6.15 -1.97
CA THR A 405 -17.05 -5.99 -2.55
C THR A 405 -16.18 -4.98 -1.79
N TYR A 406 -16.77 -4.23 -0.86
CA TYR A 406 -16.07 -3.23 -0.04
C TYR A 406 -16.10 -3.65 1.42
N GLY A 407 -14.94 -3.58 2.07
CA GLY A 407 -14.83 -3.79 3.51
C GLY A 407 -15.19 -2.53 4.30
N GLU A 408 -15.51 -2.72 5.58
CA GLU A 408 -15.87 -1.66 6.53
C GLU A 408 -14.87 -0.48 6.51
N THR A 409 -13.57 -0.78 6.52
CA THR A 409 -12.52 0.26 6.48
C THR A 409 -12.60 1.17 5.25
N ALA A 410 -12.95 0.63 4.08
CA ALA A 410 -13.07 1.43 2.85
C ALA A 410 -14.32 2.32 2.91
N THR A 411 -15.42 1.77 3.39
CA THR A 411 -16.70 2.46 3.59
C THR A 411 -16.58 3.59 4.60
N GLU A 412 -15.97 3.34 5.75
CA GLU A 412 -15.70 4.37 6.76
C GLU A 412 -14.81 5.49 6.24
N LYS A 413 -13.78 5.16 5.45
CA LYS A 413 -12.88 6.16 4.87
C LYS A 413 -13.67 7.13 3.99
N ILE A 414 -14.51 6.62 3.11
CA ILE A 414 -15.37 7.44 2.27
C ILE A 414 -16.35 8.26 3.11
N GLY A 415 -16.92 7.66 4.16
CA GLY A 415 -17.78 8.40 5.10
C GLY A 415 -17.08 9.62 5.71
N ARG A 416 -15.85 9.42 6.20
CA ARG A 416 -15.02 10.52 6.74
C ARG A 416 -14.72 11.59 5.68
N GLU A 417 -14.46 11.21 4.43
CA GLU A 417 -14.23 12.17 3.34
C GLU A 417 -15.49 12.99 3.02
N CYS A 418 -16.66 12.37 3.02
CA CYS A 418 -17.94 13.04 2.82
C CYS A 418 -18.28 14.00 3.96
N ASP A 419 -17.98 13.64 5.21
CA ASP A 419 -18.16 14.53 6.35
C ASP A 419 -17.28 15.79 6.23
N ILE A 420 -16.06 15.66 5.70
CA ILE A 420 -15.17 16.81 5.44
C ILE A 420 -15.70 17.70 4.32
N LEU A 421 -16.26 17.12 3.26
CA LEU A 421 -16.93 17.90 2.20
C LEU A 421 -18.09 18.73 2.78
N GLU A 422 -18.93 18.14 3.63
CA GLU A 422 -20.00 18.89 4.30
C GLU A 422 -19.47 19.99 5.22
N LEU A 423 -18.35 19.72 5.90
CA LEU A 423 -17.73 20.67 6.80
C LEU A 423 -17.24 21.93 6.08
N THR A 424 -16.71 21.83 4.86
CA THR A 424 -16.16 23.00 4.15
C THR A 424 -17.22 24.03 3.78
N ALA A 425 -18.47 23.61 3.62
CA ALA A 425 -19.58 24.50 3.35
C ALA A 425 -20.12 25.23 4.60
N THR A 426 -19.65 24.89 5.80
CA THR A 426 -20.04 25.54 7.06
C THR A 426 -19.26 26.83 7.32
N SER A 427 -19.76 27.72 8.19
CA SER A 427 -19.01 28.89 8.68
C SER A 427 -17.68 28.52 9.33
N PHE A 428 -17.60 27.36 9.97
CA PHE A 428 -16.37 26.81 10.53
C PHE A 428 -15.36 26.46 9.42
N GLY A 429 -15.78 25.70 8.40
CA GLY A 429 -14.92 25.30 7.29
C GLY A 429 -14.40 26.50 6.49
N ARG A 430 -15.28 27.47 6.22
CA ARG A 430 -14.93 28.76 5.58
C ARG A 430 -13.84 29.48 6.36
N CYS A 431 -13.99 29.54 7.68
CA CYS A 431 -12.99 30.18 8.54
C CYS A 431 -11.62 29.48 8.48
N LEU A 432 -11.59 28.15 8.46
CA LEU A 432 -10.33 27.42 8.32
C LEU A 432 -9.66 27.66 6.96
N SER A 433 -10.43 27.72 5.88
CA SER A 433 -9.91 28.06 4.55
C SER A 433 -9.30 29.46 4.56
N LYS A 434 -10.02 30.46 5.11
CA LYS A 434 -9.56 31.84 5.26
C LYS A 434 -8.24 31.92 6.04
N ILE A 435 -8.17 31.29 7.22
CA ILE A 435 -6.96 31.28 8.05
C ILE A 435 -5.77 30.64 7.32
N ARG A 436 -5.99 29.55 6.57
CA ARG A 436 -4.94 28.89 5.80
C ARG A 436 -4.41 29.76 4.66
N LYS A 437 -5.30 30.51 4.00
CA LYS A 437 -5.00 31.38 2.86
C LYS A 437 -4.31 32.67 3.28
N GLU A 438 -4.89 33.37 4.25
CA GLU A 438 -4.43 34.68 4.71
C GLU A 438 -3.24 34.58 5.68
N LYS A 439 -3.03 33.40 6.28
CA LYS A 439 -1.98 33.13 7.27
C LYS A 439 -1.85 34.26 8.31
N PRO A 440 -2.92 34.57 9.07
CA PRO A 440 -2.89 35.65 10.04
C PRO A 440 -1.80 35.43 11.10
N ASN A 441 -1.34 36.51 11.71
CA ASN A 441 -0.38 36.39 12.81
C ASN A 441 -1.04 35.71 14.01
N ILE A 442 -0.55 34.53 14.35
CA ILE A 442 -1.03 33.69 15.44
C ILE A 442 -0.17 33.78 16.71
N SER A 443 0.96 34.49 16.66
CA SER A 443 1.91 34.59 17.78
C SER A 443 1.31 35.31 18.99
N GLU A 444 0.25 36.09 18.79
CA GLU A 444 -0.54 36.70 19.87
C GLU A 444 -1.37 35.69 20.68
N PHE A 445 -1.49 34.45 20.21
CA PHE A 445 -2.17 33.37 20.92
C PHE A 445 -1.14 32.47 21.60
N GLU A 446 -0.72 32.84 22.82
CA GLU A 446 0.27 32.08 23.61
C GLU A 446 -0.05 30.58 23.72
N CYS A 447 -1.33 30.22 23.71
CA CYS A 447 -1.80 28.84 23.72
C CYS A 447 -1.51 28.05 22.43
N MET A 448 -0.93 28.66 21.39
CA MET A 448 -0.38 28.01 20.19
C MET A 448 1.16 27.97 20.17
N ASN A 449 1.86 28.49 21.19
CA ASN A 449 3.32 28.46 21.24
C ASN A 449 3.86 27.03 21.09
N GLY A 450 4.98 26.91 20.36
CA GLY A 450 5.63 25.65 20.04
C GLY A 450 4.89 24.77 19.01
N THR A 451 3.77 25.24 18.45
CA THR A 451 3.03 24.52 17.41
C THR A 451 3.32 25.11 16.03
N ASP A 452 3.75 24.27 15.08
CA ASP A 452 3.74 24.65 13.67
C ASP A 452 2.30 24.72 13.17
N PHE A 453 1.63 25.85 13.41
CA PHE A 453 0.20 25.99 13.16
C PHE A 453 -0.19 25.84 11.68
N TYR A 454 0.74 26.03 10.74
CA TYR A 454 0.47 25.87 9.32
C TYR A 454 0.90 24.49 8.78
N SER A 455 1.42 23.61 9.65
CA SER A 455 1.75 22.23 9.30
C SER A 455 0.53 21.44 8.83
N GLY A 456 0.70 20.68 7.74
CA GLY A 456 -0.27 19.70 7.25
C GLY A 456 -0.19 18.32 7.92
N LYS A 457 0.70 18.14 8.91
CA LYS A 457 0.89 16.85 9.60
C LYS A 457 -0.37 16.48 10.41
N PRO A 458 -0.85 15.22 10.35
CA PRO A 458 -2.02 14.77 11.13
C PRO A 458 -1.88 15.00 12.64
N SER A 459 -0.70 14.72 13.22
CA SER A 459 -0.44 14.91 14.66
C SER A 459 -0.63 16.38 15.11
N VAL A 460 -0.24 17.33 14.26
CA VAL A 460 -0.39 18.76 14.52
C VAL A 460 -1.85 19.19 14.40
N SER A 461 -2.59 18.62 13.44
CA SER A 461 -4.04 18.84 13.33
C SER A 461 -4.80 18.28 14.54
N CYS A 462 -4.42 17.10 15.02
CA CYS A 462 -4.95 16.52 16.24
C CYS A 462 -4.70 17.41 17.45
N ASP A 463 -3.49 17.95 17.62
CA ASP A 463 -3.20 18.87 18.73
C ASP A 463 -4.08 20.13 18.69
N LYS A 464 -4.26 20.76 17.52
CA LYS A 464 -5.12 21.94 17.34
C LYS A 464 -6.58 21.67 17.71
N PHE A 465 -7.14 20.60 17.16
CA PHE A 465 -8.58 20.33 17.21
C PHE A 465 -9.00 19.38 18.32
N LYS A 466 -8.08 18.76 19.06
CA LYS A 466 -8.35 17.94 20.27
C LYS A 466 -7.82 18.61 21.54
N SER A 467 -6.51 18.83 21.63
CA SER A 467 -5.85 19.36 22.84
C SER A 467 -6.01 20.86 23.01
N ARG A 468 -5.91 21.63 21.92
CA ARG A 468 -5.93 23.11 21.92
C ARG A 468 -7.25 23.71 21.44
N ARG A 469 -8.36 22.97 21.58
CA ARG A 469 -9.73 23.36 21.16
C ARG A 469 -10.11 24.77 21.59
N LYS A 470 -9.87 25.14 22.86
CA LYS A 470 -10.20 26.46 23.39
C LYS A 470 -9.44 27.57 22.67
N CYS A 471 -8.16 27.31 22.37
CA CYS A 471 -7.30 28.26 21.67
C CYS A 471 -7.76 28.44 20.22
N MET A 472 -8.01 27.33 19.52
CA MET A 472 -8.49 27.34 18.15
C MET A 472 -9.88 28.01 18.03
N LYS A 473 -10.78 27.81 19.00
CA LYS A 473 -12.06 28.55 19.07
C LYS A 473 -11.85 30.07 19.20
N ARG A 474 -10.88 30.54 20.00
CA ARG A 474 -10.53 31.97 20.12
C ARG A 474 -9.99 32.53 18.81
N ILE A 475 -9.07 31.80 18.16
CA ILE A 475 -8.48 32.18 16.87
C ILE A 475 -9.57 32.32 15.81
N MET A 476 -10.45 31.33 15.68
CA MET A 476 -11.54 31.37 14.69
C MET A 476 -12.52 32.52 14.98
N ARG A 477 -12.87 32.75 16.25
CA ARG A 477 -13.74 33.88 16.63
C ARG A 477 -13.14 35.23 16.26
N LYS A 478 -11.83 35.42 16.48
CA LYS A 478 -11.14 36.67 16.15
C LYS A 478 -11.07 36.92 14.64
N ASN A 479 -10.72 35.90 13.86
CA ASN A 479 -10.46 36.05 12.42
C ASN A 479 -11.73 35.98 11.56
N CYS A 480 -12.81 35.38 12.08
CA CYS A 480 -13.99 35.03 11.29
C CYS A 480 -15.33 35.34 11.97
N GLY A 481 -15.34 35.79 13.22
CA GLY A 481 -16.59 36.11 13.95
C GLY A 481 -17.24 34.94 14.68
N LYS A 482 -18.41 35.21 15.28
CA LYS A 482 -19.11 34.24 16.16
C LYS A 482 -19.71 33.05 15.40
N GLU A 483 -20.18 33.26 14.18
CA GLU A 483 -20.79 32.20 13.34
C GLU A 483 -19.84 31.03 13.08
N ALA A 484 -18.53 31.31 12.95
CA ALA A 484 -17.52 30.28 12.73
C ALA A 484 -17.34 29.31 13.91
N ILE A 485 -17.92 29.62 15.07
CA ILE A 485 -17.73 28.85 16.31
C ILE A 485 -19.03 28.38 16.97
N GLU A 486 -20.18 28.53 16.31
CA GLU A 486 -21.49 28.08 16.81
C GLU A 486 -21.49 26.56 17.05
N ASP A 487 -21.16 25.78 16.02
CA ASP A 487 -21.05 24.31 16.09
C ASP A 487 -19.61 23.81 16.28
N TYR A 488 -18.75 24.64 16.89
CA TYR A 488 -17.29 24.38 16.95
C TYR A 488 -16.94 22.97 17.42
N ARG A 489 -17.62 22.45 18.45
CA ARG A 489 -17.32 21.12 19.01
C ARG A 489 -17.57 20.03 17.98
N LYS A 490 -18.76 20.01 17.38
CA LYS A 490 -19.15 19.04 16.34
C LYS A 490 -18.16 19.09 15.16
N CYS A 491 -17.88 20.28 14.66
CA CYS A 491 -16.96 20.50 13.55
C CYS A 491 -15.51 20.07 13.86
N ALA A 492 -15.03 20.36 15.06
CA ALA A 492 -13.69 19.96 15.51
C ALA A 492 -13.60 18.44 15.75
N ASP A 493 -14.67 17.81 16.24
CA ASP A 493 -14.76 16.35 16.40
C ASP A 493 -14.74 15.66 15.01
N THR A 494 -15.47 16.19 14.01
CA THR A 494 -15.41 15.70 12.62
C THR A 494 -13.99 15.72 12.05
N LEU A 495 -13.24 16.82 12.22
CA LEU A 495 -11.83 16.90 11.81
C LEU A 495 -10.94 15.92 12.58
N SER A 496 -11.16 15.79 13.89
CA SER A 496 -10.38 14.89 14.73
C SER A 496 -10.56 13.42 14.31
N ASN A 497 -11.79 13.06 13.93
CA ASN A 497 -12.11 11.73 13.41
C ASN A 497 -11.48 11.49 12.03
N TYR A 498 -11.51 12.48 11.14
CA TYR A 498 -10.84 12.40 9.84
C TYR A 498 -9.34 12.11 9.96
N PHE A 499 -8.66 12.73 10.93
CA PHE A 499 -7.24 12.51 11.18
C PHE A 499 -6.92 11.30 12.08
N ASN A 500 -7.92 10.53 12.52
CA ASN A 500 -7.77 9.41 13.46
C ASN A 500 -7.01 9.81 14.74
N CYS A 501 -7.42 10.93 15.34
CA CYS A 501 -6.82 11.43 16.58
C CYS A 501 -7.25 10.57 17.78
N ASN A 502 -6.62 9.40 17.96
CA ASN A 502 -6.86 8.51 19.11
C ASN A 502 -6.49 9.17 20.45
#